data_AF-A0A0C3R4B8-F1
#
_entry.id   AF-A0A0C3R4B8-F1
#
_cell.length_a   1.000
_cell.length_b   1.000
_cell.length_c   1.000
_cell.angle_alpha   90.00
_cell.angle_beta   90.00
_cell.angle_gamma   90.00
#
_symmetry.space_group_name_H-M   'P 1'
#
loop_
_entity.id
_entity.type
_entity.pdbx_description
1 polymer ?
#
loop_
_entity_poly.entity_id
_entity_poly.type
_entity_poly.pdbx_seq_one_letter_code
_entity_poly.pdbx_strand_id
1 'polypeptide(L)'
;MEIRVSEIMSTRVVTIDMDDRLTIVKEIFDSAPFHHLLVVENDSLQGVLSERDYLRTLSPHIGSIGETERDSDTLHRRAHQVMSRDPITIAPEADIKTAGQLMLAHDIGCLPVMTFSKIVGIITWKDLLRAFCHDELVPQQE
;
A
#
# COMPACT_ATOMS: atom_id res chain seq x y z
N MET A 1 -20.66 -13.45 -10.73
CA MET A 1 -20.97 -12.82 -9.42
C MET A 1 -20.28 -11.47 -9.39
N GLU A 2 -20.90 -10.47 -8.75
CA GLU A 2 -20.28 -9.13 -8.58
C GLU A 2 -19.65 -9.12 -7.18
N ILE A 3 -18.35 -9.43 -7.11
CA ILE A 3 -17.60 -9.43 -5.84
C ILE A 3 -17.30 -7.98 -5.49
N ARG A 4 -17.54 -7.59 -4.24
CA ARG A 4 -17.26 -6.24 -3.75
C ARG A 4 -15.88 -6.14 -3.13
N VAL A 5 -15.31 -4.93 -3.18
CA VAL A 5 -14.03 -4.61 -2.52
C VAL A 5 -14.03 -5.01 -1.04
N SER A 6 -15.12 -4.74 -0.32
CA SER A 6 -15.25 -5.08 1.11
C SER A 6 -15.08 -6.56 1.43
N GLU A 7 -15.32 -7.44 0.48
CA GLU A 7 -15.27 -8.90 0.67
C GLU A 7 -13.83 -9.44 0.63
N ILE A 8 -12.90 -8.70 0.00
CA ILE A 8 -11.54 -9.18 -0.25
C ILE A 8 -10.44 -8.20 0.23
N MET A 9 -10.80 -6.97 0.60
CA MET A 9 -9.86 -6.00 1.14
C MET A 9 -9.28 -6.46 2.50
N SER A 10 -8.10 -5.96 2.84
CA SER A 10 -7.57 -6.06 4.20
C SER A 10 -8.16 -4.95 5.07
N THR A 11 -8.78 -5.32 6.19
CA THR A 11 -9.26 -4.39 7.23
C THR A 11 -8.19 -3.99 8.23
N ARG A 12 -7.09 -4.77 8.32
CA ARG A 12 -5.92 -4.44 9.14
C ARG A 12 -5.00 -3.55 8.35
N VAL A 13 -5.31 -2.25 8.39
CA VAL A 13 -4.52 -1.23 7.73
C VAL A 13 -3.36 -0.82 8.63
N VAL A 14 -2.15 -0.84 8.08
CA VAL A 14 -0.98 -0.26 8.74
C VAL A 14 -0.77 1.15 8.22
N THR A 15 -0.73 2.09 9.14
CA THR A 15 -0.59 3.52 8.87
C THR A 15 0.69 4.06 9.49
N ILE A 16 1.26 5.08 8.86
CA ILE A 16 2.36 5.89 9.40
C ILE A 16 1.95 7.36 9.36
N ASP A 17 2.53 8.16 10.25
CA ASP A 17 2.33 9.60 10.25
C ASP A 17 3.18 10.30 9.16
N MET A 18 2.71 11.45 8.67
CA MET A 18 3.44 12.28 7.71
C MET A 18 4.87 12.63 8.15
N ASP A 19 5.10 12.72 9.45
CA ASP A 19 6.37 13.12 10.05
C ASP A 19 7.27 11.96 10.46
N ASP A 20 6.80 10.72 10.30
CA ASP A 20 7.58 9.51 10.57
C ASP A 20 8.81 9.43 9.66
N ARG A 21 9.92 8.98 10.24
CA ARG A 21 11.19 8.80 9.53
C ARG A 21 11.19 7.51 8.72
N LEU A 22 11.98 7.48 7.66
CA LEU A 22 12.13 6.28 6.82
C LEU A 22 12.77 5.09 7.56
N THR A 23 13.41 5.32 8.71
CA THR A 23 13.85 4.24 9.61
C THR A 23 12.67 3.40 10.10
N ILE A 24 11.56 4.04 10.48
CA ILE A 24 10.34 3.35 10.93
C ILE A 24 9.71 2.59 9.74
N VAL A 25 9.66 3.23 8.58
CA VAL A 25 9.18 2.62 7.34
C VAL A 25 9.96 1.35 6.99
N LYS A 26 11.30 1.41 7.12
CA LYS A 26 12.19 0.27 6.93
C LYS A 26 11.82 -0.88 7.87
N GLU A 27 11.72 -0.59 9.17
CA GLU A 27 11.39 -1.61 10.18
C GLU A 27 10.05 -2.28 9.89
N ILE A 28 9.06 -1.51 9.43
CA ILE A 28 7.76 -2.06 9.04
C ILE A 28 7.92 -2.98 7.82
N PHE A 29 8.56 -2.54 6.73
CA PHE A 29 8.71 -3.38 5.54
C PHE A 29 9.58 -4.62 5.79
N ASP A 30 10.61 -4.53 6.62
CA ASP A 30 11.47 -5.68 6.97
C ASP A 30 10.70 -6.76 7.77
N SER A 31 9.66 -6.36 8.51
CA SER A 31 8.89 -7.24 9.40
C SER A 31 7.51 -7.63 8.88
N ALA A 32 7.02 -6.94 7.84
CA ALA A 32 5.68 -7.11 7.32
C ALA A 32 5.61 -7.92 6.02
N PRO A 33 4.56 -8.71 5.80
CA PRO A 33 4.34 -9.44 4.55
C PRO A 33 3.69 -8.58 3.43
N PHE A 34 3.65 -7.25 3.61
CA PHE A 34 2.99 -6.31 2.70
C PHE A 34 3.93 -5.14 2.36
N HIS A 35 3.64 -4.48 1.24
CA HIS A 35 4.57 -3.52 0.63
C HIS A 35 3.96 -2.13 0.43
N HIS A 36 2.86 -1.81 1.11
CA HIS A 36 2.18 -0.52 1.03
C HIS A 36 1.77 -0.05 2.43
N LEU A 37 2.04 1.22 2.73
CA LEU A 37 1.64 1.92 3.95
C LEU A 37 0.73 3.08 3.58
N LEU A 38 -0.31 3.29 4.38
CA LEU A 38 -1.09 4.52 4.27
C LEU A 38 -0.43 5.60 5.13
N VAL A 39 -0.22 6.78 4.55
CA VAL A 39 0.31 7.94 5.26
C VAL A 39 -0.85 8.81 5.71
N VAL A 40 -0.91 9.10 7.00
CA VAL A 40 -1.99 9.86 7.62
C VAL A 40 -1.49 11.11 8.30
N GLU A 41 -2.39 12.07 8.50
CA GLU A 41 -2.22 13.23 9.37
C GLU A 41 -3.56 13.47 10.06
N ASN A 42 -3.58 13.50 11.40
CA ASN A 42 -4.82 13.64 12.19
C ASN A 42 -5.94 12.66 11.76
N ASP A 43 -5.60 11.38 11.56
CA ASP A 43 -6.47 10.30 11.06
C ASP A 43 -7.01 10.49 9.62
N SER A 44 -6.63 11.56 8.93
CA SER A 44 -6.97 11.78 7.53
C SER A 44 -5.91 11.16 6.62
N LEU A 45 -6.34 10.46 5.58
CA LEU A 45 -5.46 9.92 4.55
C LEU A 45 -4.81 11.04 3.75
N GLN A 46 -3.48 11.05 3.70
CA GLN A 46 -2.69 12.06 2.97
C GLN A 46 -1.90 11.47 1.80
N GLY A 47 -1.59 10.17 1.87
CA GLY A 47 -0.77 9.52 0.87
C GLY A 47 -0.67 8.02 1.02
N VAL A 48 0.04 7.43 0.07
CA VAL A 48 0.47 6.03 0.11
C VAL A 48 1.97 6.01 -0.06
N LEU A 49 2.64 5.15 0.70
CA LEU A 49 4.06 4.90 0.59
C LEU A 49 4.26 3.41 0.31
N SER A 50 4.69 3.07 -0.90
CA SER A 50 5.05 1.70 -1.26
C SER A 50 6.52 1.41 -0.97
N GLU A 51 6.88 0.14 -0.79
CA GLU A 51 8.28 -0.28 -0.67
C GLU A 51 9.09 0.16 -1.90
N ARG A 52 8.45 0.18 -3.08
CA ARG A 52 9.04 0.70 -4.32
C ARG A 52 9.39 2.18 -4.23
N ASP A 53 8.56 3.00 -3.60
CA ASP A 53 8.81 4.45 -3.43
C ASP A 53 9.90 4.69 -2.38
N TYR A 54 9.89 3.89 -1.31
CA TYR A 54 10.93 3.84 -0.30
C TYR A 54 12.29 3.49 -0.91
N LEU A 55 12.40 2.38 -1.63
CA LEU A 55 13.68 1.91 -2.21
C LEU A 55 14.27 2.89 -3.22
N ARG A 56 13.44 3.57 -4.04
CA ARG A 56 13.92 4.59 -4.99
C ARG A 56 14.50 5.84 -4.31
N THR A 57 14.15 6.06 -3.04
CA THR A 57 14.56 7.22 -2.27
C THR A 57 15.92 6.99 -1.59
N LEU A 58 16.21 5.75 -1.22
CA LEU A 58 17.42 5.41 -0.50
C LEU A 58 18.67 5.50 -1.37
N SER A 59 19.83 5.66 -0.73
CA SER A 59 21.09 5.39 -1.41
C SER A 59 21.15 3.92 -1.85
N PRO A 60 21.65 3.63 -3.06
CA PRO A 60 21.83 2.26 -3.53
C PRO A 60 22.84 1.44 -2.71
N HIS A 61 23.61 2.08 -1.83
CA HIS A 61 24.59 1.42 -0.96
C HIS A 61 24.06 1.11 0.46
N ILE A 62 22.82 1.52 0.80
CA ILE A 62 22.19 1.21 2.09
C ILE A 62 22.17 -0.31 2.32
N GLY A 63 22.71 -0.76 3.47
CA GLY A 63 22.80 -2.17 3.84
C GLY A 63 23.90 -2.96 3.13
N SER A 64 24.74 -2.30 2.33
CA SER A 64 25.89 -2.93 1.67
C SER A 64 27.15 -2.88 2.55
N ILE A 65 28.14 -3.74 2.25
CA ILE A 65 29.43 -3.79 2.97
C ILE A 65 30.18 -2.43 2.90
N GLY A 66 29.88 -1.60 1.89
CA GLY A 66 30.49 -0.28 1.68
C GLY A 66 29.62 0.90 2.11
N GLU A 67 28.59 0.70 2.95
CA GLU A 67 27.73 1.78 3.45
C GLU A 67 28.54 2.87 4.17
N THR A 68 28.28 4.13 3.82
CA THR A 68 28.87 5.32 4.44
C THR A 68 27.83 6.09 5.27
N GLU A 69 28.27 6.97 6.17
CA GLU A 69 27.38 7.84 6.96
C GLU A 69 26.44 8.68 6.07
N ARG A 70 26.93 9.10 4.90
CA ARG A 70 26.14 9.85 3.91
C ARG A 70 25.03 9.02 3.26
N ASP A 71 25.20 7.70 3.18
CA ASP A 71 24.16 6.83 2.67
C ASP A 71 23.00 6.78 3.68
N SER A 72 23.33 6.63 4.98
CA SER A 72 22.36 6.60 6.07
C SER A 72 21.57 7.91 6.22
N ASP A 73 22.10 9.06 5.78
CA ASP A 73 21.36 10.34 5.75
C ASP A 73 20.03 10.24 4.98
N THR A 74 19.93 9.37 3.98
CA THR A 74 18.68 9.17 3.23
C THR A 74 17.55 8.60 4.09
N LEU A 75 17.88 7.87 5.16
CA LEU A 75 16.93 7.34 6.14
C LEU A 75 16.38 8.41 7.09
N HIS A 76 17.02 9.57 7.18
CA HIS A 76 16.54 10.69 8.00
C HIS A 76 15.39 11.46 7.37
N ARG A 77 15.08 11.21 6.09
CA ARG A 77 13.89 11.76 5.41
C ARG A 77 12.61 11.32 6.11
N ARG A 78 11.55 12.11 5.88
CA ARG A 78 10.21 11.89 6.44
C ARG A 78 9.25 11.33 5.39
N ALA A 79 8.22 10.64 5.83
CA ALA A 79 7.22 10.00 4.97
C ALA A 79 6.62 10.98 3.94
N HIS A 80 6.25 12.20 4.36
CA HIS A 80 5.67 13.20 3.46
C HIS A 80 6.61 13.67 2.32
N GLN A 81 7.92 13.41 2.44
CA GLN A 81 8.92 13.78 1.44
C GLN A 81 9.08 12.71 0.34
N VAL A 82 8.44 11.55 0.50
CA VAL A 82 8.61 10.39 -0.39
C VAL A 82 7.29 9.74 -0.80
N MET A 83 6.22 9.94 -0.03
CA MET A 83 4.92 9.37 -0.32
C MET A 83 4.35 9.85 -1.65
N SER A 84 3.52 9.01 -2.25
CA SER A 84 2.61 9.43 -3.31
C SER A 84 1.44 10.19 -2.69
N ARG A 85 1.26 11.45 -3.10
CA ARG A 85 0.18 12.33 -2.65
C ARG A 85 -1.10 12.04 -3.41
N ASP A 86 -2.22 12.50 -2.84
CA ASP A 86 -3.56 12.42 -3.43
C ASP A 86 -3.90 11.00 -3.91
N PRO A 87 -3.85 10.00 -3.00
CA PRO A 87 -3.99 8.61 -3.38
C PRO A 87 -5.40 8.38 -3.94
N ILE A 88 -5.47 7.56 -4.98
CA ILE A 88 -6.75 7.17 -5.57
C ILE A 88 -7.41 6.16 -4.65
N THR A 89 -8.60 6.50 -4.17
CA THR A 89 -9.35 5.71 -3.20
C THR A 89 -10.53 5.02 -3.85
N ILE A 90 -11.06 4.01 -3.18
CA ILE A 90 -12.25 3.29 -3.63
C ILE A 90 -13.23 3.05 -2.47
N ALA A 91 -14.53 3.01 -2.77
CA ALA A 91 -15.56 2.67 -1.80
C ALA A 91 -15.60 1.14 -1.55
N PRO A 92 -15.91 0.69 -0.34
CA PRO A 92 -16.01 -0.75 -0.03
C PRO A 92 -17.11 -1.46 -0.83
N GLU A 93 -18.17 -0.76 -1.24
CA GLU A 93 -19.27 -1.32 -2.02
C GLU A 93 -18.98 -1.45 -3.51
N ALA A 94 -17.86 -0.89 -4.00
CA ALA A 94 -17.49 -0.95 -5.41
C ALA A 94 -17.13 -2.37 -5.85
N ASP A 95 -17.32 -2.65 -7.14
CA ASP A 95 -16.91 -3.91 -7.77
C ASP A 95 -15.38 -4.01 -7.85
N ILE A 96 -14.85 -5.22 -7.61
CA ILE A 96 -13.43 -5.54 -7.82
C ILE A 96 -12.95 -5.25 -9.25
N LYS A 97 -13.85 -5.29 -10.24
CA LYS A 97 -13.52 -4.91 -11.62
C LYS A 97 -13.17 -3.41 -11.71
N THR A 98 -13.92 -2.56 -11.03
CA THR A 98 -13.62 -1.13 -10.93
C THR A 98 -12.29 -0.91 -10.21
N ALA A 99 -12.01 -1.67 -9.15
CA ALA A 99 -10.73 -1.63 -8.46
C ALA A 99 -9.57 -1.95 -9.43
N GLY A 100 -9.67 -3.06 -10.18
CA GLY A 100 -8.66 -3.43 -11.18
C GLY A 100 -8.50 -2.39 -12.29
N GLN A 101 -9.60 -1.81 -12.78
CA GLN A 101 -9.55 -0.75 -13.79
C GLN A 101 -8.83 0.51 -13.29
N LEU A 102 -9.11 0.95 -12.07
CA LEU A 102 -8.41 2.10 -11.46
C LEU A 102 -6.93 1.81 -11.31
N MET A 103 -6.57 0.61 -10.83
CA MET A 103 -5.17 0.25 -10.67
C MET A 103 -4.42 0.22 -12.01
N LEU A 104 -5.03 -0.33 -13.09
CA LEU A 104 -4.45 -0.30 -14.44
C LEU A 104 -4.33 1.13 -15.00
N ALA A 105 -5.40 1.91 -14.88
CA ALA A 105 -5.48 3.25 -15.48
C ALA A 105 -4.46 4.23 -14.88
N HIS A 106 -4.11 4.02 -13.61
CA HIS A 106 -3.23 4.91 -12.85
C HIS A 106 -1.86 4.31 -12.52
N ASP A 107 -1.54 3.10 -13.00
CA ASP A 107 -0.29 2.37 -12.73
C ASP A 107 0.06 2.28 -11.22
N ILE A 108 -0.96 1.96 -10.41
CA ILE A 108 -0.83 1.87 -8.94
C ILE A 108 -1.02 0.45 -8.43
N GLY A 109 -0.33 0.13 -7.34
CA GLY A 109 -0.26 -1.21 -6.75
C GLY A 109 -1.40 -1.56 -5.77
N CYS A 110 -2.05 -0.54 -5.24
CA CYS A 110 -3.08 -0.65 -4.22
C CYS A 110 -4.04 0.53 -4.26
N LEU A 111 -5.21 0.35 -3.66
CA LEU A 111 -6.20 1.39 -3.42
C LEU A 111 -6.53 1.42 -1.92
N PRO A 112 -6.39 2.57 -1.25
CA PRO A 112 -6.99 2.78 0.05
C PRO A 112 -8.52 2.69 -0.07
N VAL A 113 -9.14 1.91 0.81
CA VAL A 113 -10.59 1.77 0.83
C VAL A 113 -11.15 2.73 1.87
N MET A 114 -12.08 3.58 1.45
CA MET A 114 -12.63 4.64 2.29
C MET A 114 -14.15 4.60 2.33
N THR A 115 -14.70 4.84 3.51
CA THR A 115 -16.13 5.13 3.71
C THR A 115 -16.25 6.56 4.20
N PHE A 116 -16.86 7.42 3.40
CA PHE A 116 -16.82 8.87 3.61
C PHE A 116 -15.36 9.37 3.75
N SER A 117 -14.98 9.89 4.91
CA SER A 117 -13.63 10.38 5.20
C SER A 117 -12.80 9.42 6.06
N LYS A 118 -13.26 8.18 6.26
CA LYS A 118 -12.57 7.21 7.11
C LYS A 118 -11.94 6.11 6.28
N ILE A 119 -10.69 5.79 6.62
CA ILE A 119 -9.99 4.62 6.11
C ILE A 119 -10.64 3.38 6.73
N VAL A 120 -11.15 2.47 5.90
CA VAL A 120 -11.77 1.21 6.35
C VAL A 120 -11.01 -0.02 5.88
N GLY A 121 -10.07 0.15 4.96
CA GLY A 121 -9.26 -0.95 4.46
C GLY A 121 -8.24 -0.53 3.41
N ILE A 122 -7.57 -1.53 2.86
CA ILE A 122 -6.70 -1.42 1.70
C ILE A 122 -6.90 -2.65 0.82
N ILE A 123 -6.91 -2.46 -0.50
CA ILE A 123 -6.97 -3.54 -1.47
C ILE A 123 -5.78 -3.44 -2.42
N THR A 124 -5.16 -4.58 -2.73
CA THR A 124 -3.97 -4.67 -3.59
C THR A 124 -4.22 -5.58 -4.79
N TRP A 125 -3.32 -5.54 -5.78
CA TRP A 125 -3.33 -6.52 -6.88
C TRP A 125 -3.34 -7.97 -6.41
N LYS A 126 -2.66 -8.28 -5.30
CA LYS A 126 -2.59 -9.63 -4.75
C LYS A 126 -3.96 -10.11 -4.27
N ASP A 127 -4.79 -9.20 -3.75
CA ASP A 127 -6.14 -9.52 -3.29
C ASP A 127 -7.07 -9.75 -4.49
N LEU A 128 -6.95 -8.93 -5.55
CA LEU A 128 -7.67 -9.15 -6.81
C LEU A 128 -7.31 -10.51 -7.41
N LEU A 129 -6.02 -10.82 -7.55
CA LEU A 129 -5.55 -12.11 -8.07
C LEU A 129 -6.05 -13.28 -7.21
N ARG A 130 -6.02 -13.15 -5.88
CA ARG A 130 -6.55 -14.18 -4.98
C ARG A 130 -8.04 -14.40 -5.23
N ALA A 131 -8.82 -13.34 -5.41
CA ALA A 131 -10.25 -13.44 -5.70
C ALA A 131 -10.51 -14.15 -7.04
N PHE A 132 -9.78 -13.78 -8.10
CA PHE A 132 -9.87 -14.46 -9.40
C PHE A 132 -9.50 -15.94 -9.33
N CYS A 133 -8.40 -16.28 -8.65
CA CYS A 133 -7.98 -17.68 -8.51
C CYS A 133 -8.95 -18.50 -7.65
N HIS A 134 -9.56 -17.91 -6.61
CA HIS A 134 -10.55 -18.62 -5.79
C HIS A 134 -11.88 -18.87 -6.54
N ASP A 135 -12.25 -18.00 -7.48
CA ASP A 135 -13.45 -18.18 -8.30
C ASP A 135 -13.27 -19.31 -9.34
N GLU A 136 -12.04 -19.56 -9.81
CA GLU A 136 -11.74 -20.57 -10.84
C GLU A 136 -11.24 -21.93 -10.31
N LEU A 137 -10.78 -22.04 -9.06
CA LEU A 137 -10.14 -23.25 -8.54
C LEU A 137 -11.02 -24.17 -7.68
N VAL A 138 -12.34 -24.00 -7.69
CA VAL A 138 -13.27 -25.04 -7.23
C VAL A 138 -13.76 -25.83 -8.45
N PRO A 139 -13.14 -26.97 -8.82
CA PRO A 139 -13.85 -27.92 -9.66
C PRO A 139 -15.15 -28.27 -8.92
N GLN A 140 -16.28 -28.06 -9.59
CA GLN A 140 -17.58 -28.56 -9.13
C GLN A 140 -17.44 -30.08 -8.97
N GLN A 141 -17.21 -30.53 -7.74
CA GLN A 141 -17.27 -31.94 -7.38
C GLN A 141 -18.66 -32.21 -6.82
N GLU A 142 -19.44 -32.88 -7.69
CA GLU A 142 -20.55 -33.82 -7.46
C GLU A 142 -21.79 -33.38 -6.65
#